data_AF-A0A4U1BJN2-F1
#
_entry.id   AF-A0A4U1BJN2-F1
#
_cell.length_a   1.000
_cell.length_b   1.000
_cell.length_c   1.000
_cell.angle_alpha   90.00
_cell.angle_beta   90.00
_cell.angle_gamma   90.00
#
_symmetry.space_group_name_H-M   'P 1'
#
loop_
_entity.id
_entity.type
_entity.pdbx_description
1 polymer ?
#
loop_
_entity_poly.entity_id
_entity_poly.type
_entity_poly.pdbx_seq_one_letter_code
_entity_poly.pdbx_strand_id
1 'polypeptide(L)' 'METKKRFIAGARCPKCQVEDSIMLFMENGVEVMECVDCGHQQRQAEAPAEKQAGGGEVIGVFNPD' A
#
# COMPACT_ATOMS: atom_id res chain seq x y z
N MET A 1 -16.82 -16.66 -14.87
CA MET A 1 -15.55 -15.93 -14.66
C MET A 1 -15.32 -15.89 -13.17
N GLU A 2 -14.39 -16.70 -12.66
CA GLU A 2 -14.08 -16.73 -11.23
C GLU A 2 -13.26 -15.50 -10.89
N THR A 3 -13.78 -14.65 -10.02
CA THR A 3 -13.06 -13.50 -9.49
C THR A 3 -11.90 -14.00 -8.62
N LYS A 4 -10.71 -14.11 -9.21
CA LYS A 4 -9.51 -14.60 -8.51
C LYS A 4 -9.11 -13.60 -7.43
N LYS A 5 -9.45 -13.92 -6.18
CA LYS A 5 -8.91 -13.25 -5.00
C LYS A 5 -7.52 -13.82 -4.71
N ARG A 6 -6.53 -12.96 -4.54
CA ARG A 6 -5.12 -13.32 -4.26
C ARG A 6 -4.76 -12.82 -2.87
N PHE A 7 -4.12 -13.65 -2.06
CA PHE A 7 -3.49 -13.17 -0.83
C PHE A 7 -2.07 -12.68 -1.13
N ILE A 8 -1.68 -11.57 -0.52
CA ILE A 8 -0.33 -11.04 -0.67
C ILE A 8 0.52 -11.56 0.48
N ALA A 9 1.33 -12.58 0.19
CA ALA A 9 2.24 -13.15 1.16
C ALA A 9 3.34 -12.15 1.56
N GLY A 10 3.61 -12.01 2.85
CA GLY A 10 4.58 -11.07 3.40
C GLY A 10 4.13 -9.60 3.44
N ALA A 11 2.88 -9.31 3.06
CA ALA A 11 2.33 -7.96 3.23
C ALA A 11 1.88 -7.75 4.68
N ARG A 12 2.54 -6.79 5.36
CA ARG A 12 2.06 -6.28 6.66
C ARG A 12 1.06 -5.18 6.47
N CYS A 13 -0.09 -5.30 7.12
CA CYS A 13 -1.07 -4.23 7.16
C CYS A 13 -0.48 -3.00 7.89
N PRO A 14 -0.50 -1.79 7.32
CA PRO A 14 0.02 -0.60 8.00
C PRO A 14 -0.81 -0.18 9.21
N LYS A 15 -2.06 -0.66 9.33
CA LYS A 15 -2.97 -0.32 10.42
C LYS A 15 -2.82 -1.21 11.65
N CYS A 16 -2.77 -2.53 11.45
CA CYS A 16 -2.70 -3.52 12.53
C CYS A 16 -1.38 -4.29 12.59
N GLN A 17 -0.44 -4.04 11.67
CA GLN A 17 0.85 -4.72 11.56
C GLN A 17 0.81 -6.23 11.33
N VAL A 18 -0.37 -6.81 11.09
CA VAL A 18 -0.53 -8.24 10.84
C VAL A 18 -0.02 -8.60 9.45
N GLU A 19 0.76 -9.67 9.39
CA GLU A 19 1.34 -10.27 8.19
C GLU A 19 0.32 -11.16 7.48
N ASP A 20 0.47 -11.35 6.15
CA ASP A 20 -0.36 -12.25 5.32
C ASP A 20 -1.88 -11.98 5.37
N SER A 21 -2.28 -10.80 5.85
CA SER A 21 -3.68 -10.45 6.11
C SER A 21 -4.30 -9.60 5.02
N ILE A 22 -3.56 -9.35 3.93
CA ILE A 22 -3.98 -8.50 2.81
C ILE A 22 -4.48 -9.37 1.67
N MET A 23 -5.73 -9.15 1.27
CA MET A 23 -6.42 -9.82 0.17
C MET A 23 -6.63 -8.85 -1.00
N LEU A 24 -6.14 -9.19 -2.18
CA LEU A 24 -6.29 -8.43 -3.41
C LEU A 24 -7.29 -9.11 -4.34
N PHE A 25 -8.30 -8.38 -4.79
CA PHE A 25 -9.33 -8.89 -5.68
C PHE A 25 -9.77 -7.83 -6.69
N MET A 26 -10.27 -8.25 -7.85
CA MET A 26 -10.82 -7.32 -8.84
C MET A 26 -12.33 -7.17 -8.64
N GLU A 27 -12.78 -5.94 -8.46
CA GLU A 27 -14.19 -5.58 -8.33
C GLU A 27 -14.54 -4.52 -9.37
N ASN A 28 -15.46 -4.84 -10.30
CA ASN A 28 -15.89 -3.95 -11.38
C ASN A 28 -14.74 -3.37 -12.24
N GLY A 29 -13.65 -4.13 -12.42
CA GLY A 29 -12.47 -3.69 -13.18
C GLY A 29 -11.46 -2.88 -12.35
N VAL A 30 -11.70 -2.71 -11.06
CA VAL A 30 -10.80 -2.03 -10.12
C VAL A 30 -10.13 -3.06 -9.21
N GLU A 31 -8.81 -2.96 -9.05
CA GLU A 31 -8.09 -3.76 -8.06
C GLU A 31 -8.35 -3.21 -6.65
N VAL A 32 -8.88 -4.05 -5.78
CA VAL A 32 -9.20 -3.73 -4.38
C VAL A 32 -8.33 -4.59 -3.48
N MET A 33 -7.65 -3.94 -2.56
CA MET A 33 -6.84 -4.54 -1.52
C MET A 33 -7.58 -4.40 -0.18
N GLU A 34 -7.91 -5.49 0.50
CA GLU A 34 -8.61 -5.48 1.79
C GLU A 34 -7.84 -6.28 2.84
N CYS A 35 -7.68 -5.70 4.04
CA CYS A 35 -7.15 -6.40 5.19
C CYS A 35 -8.25 -7.17 5.91
N VAL A 36 -8.12 -8.50 6.01
CA VAL A 36 -9.13 -9.37 6.66
C VAL A 36 -9.15 -9.25 8.19
N ASP A 37 -8.08 -8.73 8.78
CA ASP A 37 -7.92 -8.65 10.23
C ASP A 37 -8.55 -7.36 10.82
N CYS A 38 -8.30 -6.21 10.17
CA CYS A 38 -8.81 -4.92 10.64
C CYS A 38 -9.86 -4.27 9.72
N GLY A 39 -10.19 -4.91 8.59
CA GLY A 39 -11.16 -4.40 7.61
C GLY A 39 -10.65 -3.20 6.80
N HIS A 40 -9.34 -2.92 6.80
CA HIS A 40 -8.79 -1.81 6.02
C HIS A 40 -8.78 -2.12 4.53
N GLN A 41 -9.57 -1.40 3.74
CA GLN A 41 -9.62 -1.55 2.28
C GLN A 41 -9.01 -0.33 1.57
N GLN A 42 -8.30 -0.61 0.48
CA GLN A 42 -7.68 0.34 -0.44
C GLN A 42 -8.10 -0.04 -1.85
N ARG A 43 -8.76 0.87 -2.55
CA ARG A 43 -9.12 0.68 -3.97
C ARG A 43 -8.06 1.34 -4.82
N GLN A 44 -7.38 0.56 -5.64
CA GLN A 44 -6.36 1.04 -6.56
C GLN A 44 -7.05 1.48 -7.87
N ALA A 45 -7.98 2.43 -7.77
CA ALA A 45 -8.51 3.18 -8.92
C ALA A 45 -7.70 4.47 -9.01
N GLU A 46 -6.54 4.41 -9.68
CA GLU A 46 -5.52 5.47 -9.74
C GLU A 46 -4.92 5.83 -8.37
N ALA A 47 -3.61 5.73 -8.26
CA ALA A 47 -2.89 5.85 -7.00
C ALA A 47 -3.16 7.18 -6.29
N PRO A 48 -3.32 7.13 -4.96
CA PRO A 48 -2.52 7.97 -4.10
C PRO A 48 -1.53 7.06 -3.40
N ALA A 49 -0.32 7.01 -3.94
CA ALA A 49 0.86 6.60 -3.19
C ALA A 49 1.15 7.66 -2.11
N GLU A 50 0.26 7.79 -1.14
CA GLU A 50 0.45 8.66 0.01
C GLU A 50 1.01 7.82 1.16
N LYS A 51 2.28 7.44 1.00
CA LYS A 51 3.19 7.39 2.14
C LYS A 51 4.19 8.50 1.94
N GLN A 52 3.87 9.62 2.56
CA GLN A 52 4.69 10.80 2.75
C GLN A 52 6.08 10.36 3.23
N ALA A 53 7.06 10.29 2.33
CA ALA A 53 8.46 10.41 2.70
C ALA A 53 8.70 11.92 2.85
N GLY A 54 8.82 12.34 4.11
CA GLY A 54 8.84 13.75 4.50
C GLY A 54 9.85 14.59 3.72
N GLY A 55 9.41 15.79 3.37
CA GLY A 55 10.32 16.85 2.96
C GLY A 55 11.28 17.19 4.09
N GLY A 56 12.57 16.99 3.86
CA GLY A 56 13.69 17.61 4.55
C GLY A 56 14.72 17.91 3.48
N GLU A 57 14.76 19.13 2.97
CA GLU A 57 15.57 20.25 3.47
C GLU A 57 17.07 20.08 3.13
N VAL A 58 17.51 21.01 2.28
CA VAL A 58 18.86 21.44 1.89
C VAL A 58 19.88 20.43 1.35
N ILE A 59 20.16 20.65 0.06
CA ILE A 59 21.31 20.18 -0.74
C ILE A 59 22.60 20.65 -0.06
N GLY A 60 23.54 19.72 0.15
CA GLY A 60 24.82 19.99 0.80
C GLY A 60 25.53 21.20 0.22
N VAL A 61 25.75 22.23 1.04
CA VAL A 61 26.68 23.33 0.74
C VAL A 61 28.09 22.75 0.84
N PHE A 62 28.68 22.44 -0.31
CA PHE A 62 30.06 21.99 -0.42
C PHE A 62 30.95 23.25 -0.55
N ASN A 63 31.68 23.59 0.52
CA ASN A 63 32.75 24.61 0.49
C ASN A 63 34.10 23.88 0.48
N PRO A 64 34.82 23.82 -0.66
CA PRO A 64 36.23 23.46 -0.68
C PRO A 64 37.09 24.73 -0.54
N ASP A 65 38.08 24.68 0.34
CA ASP A 65 39.26 25.57 0.30
C ASP A 65 40.09 25.27 -0.96
#